data_AF-A0A7Y5NND8-F1
#
_entry.id   AF-A0A7Y5NND8-F1
#
_cell.length_a   1.000
_cell.length_b   1.000
_cell.length_c   1.000
_cell.angle_alpha   90.00
_cell.angle_beta   90.00
_cell.angle_gamma   90.00
#
_symmetry.space_group_name_H-M   'P 1'
#
loop_
_entity.id
_entity.type
_entity.pdbx_description
1 polymer ?
#
loop_
_entity_poly.entity_id
_entity_poly.type
_entity_poly.pdbx_seq_one_letter_code
_entity_poly.pdbx_strand_id
1 'polypeptide(L)'
;MSCIVRIGERLVPADRIVAVDCSKLETEGRVAVHIENDPAATTLWGGEAVDLVMRLAPAYFEGRRFHWVRSSWAFHNIVAHPLLQWLAWAGLTKLGLAIHDATIPHPRIR
;
A
#
# COMPACT_ATOMS: atom_id res chain seq x y z
N MET A 1 -14.25 14.49 -4.62
CA MET A 1 -12.82 14.51 -4.98
C MET A 1 -12.40 13.07 -5.19
N SER A 2 -11.92 12.73 -6.40
CA SER A 2 -11.37 11.40 -6.65
C SER A 2 -10.03 11.27 -5.93
N CYS A 3 -9.82 10.15 -5.23
CA CYS A 3 -8.55 9.84 -4.58
C CYS A 3 -7.47 9.65 -5.64
N ILE A 4 -6.28 10.23 -5.46
CA ILE A 4 -5.15 10.00 -6.36
C ILE A 4 -4.33 8.83 -5.80
N VAL A 5 -4.08 7.83 -6.64
CA VAL A 5 -3.22 6.70 -6.30
C VAL A 5 -1.97 6.69 -7.18
N ARG A 6 -0.87 6.17 -6.63
CA ARG A 6 0.38 5.98 -7.36
C ARG A 6 0.39 4.58 -7.97
N ILE A 7 0.65 4.49 -9.28
CA ILE A 7 0.81 3.23 -10.03
C ILE A 7 2.17 3.32 -10.73
N GLY A 8 3.19 2.68 -10.16
CA GLY A 8 4.58 2.85 -10.58
C GLY A 8 5.01 4.31 -10.45
N GLU A 9 5.45 4.92 -11.54
CA GLU A 9 5.86 6.33 -11.58
C GLU A 9 4.70 7.30 -11.87
N ARG A 10 3.48 6.79 -12.11
CA ARG A 10 2.32 7.60 -12.51
C ARG A 10 1.40 7.86 -11.33
N LEU A 11 0.84 9.07 -11.28
CA LEU A 11 -0.27 9.42 -10.41
C LEU A 11 -1.57 9.34 -11.22
N VAL A 12 -2.51 8.52 -10.78
CA VAL A 12 -3.75 8.23 -11.49
C VAL A 12 -4.94 8.45 -10.57
N PRO A 13 -5.98 9.19 -11.00
CA PRO A 13 -7.24 9.26 -10.29
C PRO A 13 -7.86 7.86 -10.15
N ALA A 14 -8.30 7.49 -8.94
CA ALA A 14 -8.82 6.15 -8.64
C ALA A 14 -10.05 5.78 -9.47
N ASP A 15 -10.87 6.76 -9.84
CA ASP A 15 -12.03 6.62 -10.73
C ASP A 15 -11.67 6.27 -12.18
N ARG A 16 -10.41 6.46 -12.59
CA ARG A 16 -9.91 6.01 -13.90
C ARG A 16 -9.41 4.57 -13.89
N ILE A 17 -9.38 3.90 -12.73
CA ILE A 17 -9.01 2.49 -12.65
C ILE A 17 -10.26 1.66 -12.95
N VAL A 18 -10.23 0.97 -14.08
CA VAL A 18 -11.37 0.19 -14.57
C VAL A 18 -11.40 -1.19 -13.91
N ALA A 19 -10.22 -1.78 -13.69
CA ALA A 19 -10.11 -3.08 -13.04
C ALA A 19 -8.76 -3.25 -12.33
N VAL A 20 -8.78 -4.03 -11.25
CA VAL A 20 -7.59 -4.49 -10.54
C VAL A 20 -7.68 -6.00 -10.41
N ASP A 21 -6.79 -6.73 -11.09
CA ASP A 21 -6.68 -8.17 -10.98
C ASP A 21 -5.77 -8.54 -9.81
N CYS A 22 -6.39 -9.06 -8.74
CA CYS A 22 -5.71 -9.51 -7.53
C CYS A 22 -5.47 -11.03 -7.48
N SER A 23 -5.78 -11.77 -8.54
CA SER A 23 -5.70 -13.24 -8.58
C SER A 23 -4.33 -13.79 -8.18
N LYS A 24 -3.27 -13.02 -8.45
CA LYS A 24 -1.87 -13.37 -8.19
C LYS A 24 -1.26 -12.63 -7.01
N LEU A 25 -2.06 -11.87 -6.25
CA LEU A 25 -1.55 -11.09 -5.14
C LEU A 25 -1.07 -11.98 -3.98
N GLU A 26 -1.78 -13.06 -3.68
CA GLU A 26 -1.41 -14.00 -2.61
C GLU A 26 -0.22 -14.88 -2.97
N THR A 27 -0.11 -15.28 -4.24
CA THR A 27 0.84 -16.29 -4.71
C THR A 27 2.12 -15.69 -5.26
N GLU A 28 2.02 -14.60 -6.04
CA GLU A 28 3.16 -13.97 -6.72
C GLU A 28 3.42 -12.54 -6.24
N GLY A 29 2.48 -11.97 -5.48
CA GLY A 29 2.67 -10.65 -4.90
C GLY A 29 2.49 -9.52 -5.88
N ARG A 30 1.73 -9.77 -6.94
CA ARG A 30 1.47 -8.78 -7.97
C ARG A 30 0.00 -8.56 -8.22
N VAL A 31 -0.31 -7.36 -8.68
CA VAL A 31 -1.62 -7.01 -9.23
C VAL A 31 -1.45 -6.43 -10.62
N ALA A 32 -2.40 -6.72 -11.51
CA ALA A 32 -2.49 -6.04 -12.79
C ALA A 32 -3.56 -4.96 -12.71
N VAL A 33 -3.20 -3.73 -13.07
CA VAL A 33 -4.07 -2.57 -13.00
C VAL A 33 -4.41 -2.11 -14.40
N HIS A 34 -5.70 -2.01 -14.69
CA HIS A 34 -6.23 -1.52 -15.96
C HIS A 34 -6.75 -0.11 -15.78
N ILE A 35 -6.17 0.82 -16.53
CA ILE A 35 -6.51 2.25 -16.49
C ILE A 35 -7.31 2.59 -17.74
N GLU A 36 -8.33 3.42 -17.59
CA GLU A 36 -9.15 3.90 -18.68
C GLU A 36 -8.30 4.60 -19.75
N ASN A 37 -8.50 4.20 -21.02
CA ASN A 37 -7.75 4.66 -22.19
C ASN A 37 -6.27 4.26 -22.19
N ASP A 38 -5.86 3.32 -21.35
CA ASP A 38 -4.56 2.67 -21.42
C ASP A 38 -4.74 1.22 -21.93
N PRO A 39 -4.25 0.88 -23.13
CA PRO A 39 -4.40 -0.47 -23.68
C PRO A 39 -3.55 -1.50 -22.93
N ALA A 40 -2.54 -1.06 -22.17
CA ALA A 40 -1.66 -1.95 -21.43
C ALA A 40 -2.03 -2.00 -19.94
N ALA A 41 -2.02 -3.20 -19.38
CA ALA A 41 -2.10 -3.37 -17.93
C ALA A 41 -0.77 -2.99 -17.28
N THR A 42 -0.81 -2.18 -16.23
CA THR A 42 0.39 -1.91 -15.43
C THR A 42 0.46 -2.92 -14.29
N THR A 43 1.60 -3.62 -14.16
CA THR A 43 1.80 -4.59 -13.09
C THR A 43 2.51 -3.94 -11.90
N LEU A 44 1.91 -4.01 -10.72
CA LEU A 44 2.54 -3.61 -9.46
C LEU A 44 2.97 -4.83 -8.66
N TRP A 45 3.99 -4.64 -7.81
CA TRP A 45 4.59 -5.73 -7.03
C TRP A 45 4.70 -5.37 -5.55
N GLY A 46 4.67 -6.40 -4.70
CA GLY A 46 5.01 -6.31 -3.28
C GLY A 46 4.16 -5.30 -2.52
N GLY A 47 4.82 -4.39 -1.79
CA GLY A 47 4.17 -3.36 -0.99
C GLY A 47 3.29 -2.41 -1.80
N GLU A 48 3.68 -2.07 -3.04
CA GLU A 48 2.86 -1.17 -3.88
C GLU A 48 1.55 -1.83 -4.30
N ALA A 49 1.61 -3.12 -4.66
CA ALA A 49 0.42 -3.89 -4.99
C ALA A 49 -0.55 -3.96 -3.80
N VAL A 50 -0.01 -4.20 -2.60
CA VAL A 50 -0.81 -4.26 -1.38
C VAL A 50 -1.37 -2.90 -0.97
N ASP A 51 -0.57 -1.82 -1.02
CA ASP A 51 -1.04 -0.46 -0.71
C ASP A 51 -2.19 -0.06 -1.66
N LEU A 52 -2.04 -0.34 -2.96
CA LEU A 52 -3.10 -0.05 -3.92
C LEU A 52 -4.40 -0.77 -3.57
N VAL A 53 -4.35 -2.08 -3.31
CA VAL A 53 -5.55 -2.85 -2.97
C VAL A 53 -6.12 -2.43 -1.62
N MET A 54 -5.29 -2.07 -0.64
CA MET A 54 -5.77 -1.58 0.66
C MET A 54 -6.51 -0.24 0.53
N ARG A 55 -6.11 0.63 -0.41
CA ARG A 55 -6.79 1.91 -0.67
C ARG A 55 -8.09 1.74 -1.45
N LEU A 56 -8.11 0.85 -2.45
CA LEU A 56 -9.25 0.70 -3.35
C LEU A 56 -10.31 -0.28 -2.79
N ALA A 57 -9.86 -1.38 -2.20
CA ALA A 57 -10.73 -2.47 -1.75
C ALA A 57 -10.14 -3.17 -0.51
N PRO A 58 -10.11 -2.49 0.66
CA PRO A 58 -9.55 -3.08 1.89
C PRO A 58 -10.25 -4.38 2.31
N ALA A 59 -11.54 -4.50 2.01
CA ALA A 59 -12.33 -5.72 2.25
C ALA A 59 -11.78 -6.95 1.52
N TYR A 60 -10.98 -6.77 0.45
CA TYR A 60 -10.32 -7.89 -0.23
C TYR A 60 -9.45 -8.70 0.73
N PHE A 61 -8.81 -8.06 1.71
CA PHE A 61 -7.93 -8.71 2.67
C PHE A 61 -8.66 -9.44 3.81
N GLU A 62 -9.97 -9.26 3.94
CA GLU A 62 -10.75 -9.90 5.01
C GLU A 62 -10.92 -11.40 4.73
N GLY A 63 -10.61 -12.23 5.73
CA GLY A 63 -10.71 -13.69 5.60
C GLY A 63 -9.61 -14.37 4.75
N ARG A 64 -8.64 -13.61 4.23
CA ARG A 64 -7.50 -14.14 3.44
C ARG A 64 -6.22 -14.27 4.27
N ARG A 65 -5.21 -14.97 3.73
CA ARG A 65 -3.91 -15.28 4.36
C ARG A 65 -2.99 -14.06 4.58
N PHE A 66 -3.52 -12.86 4.73
CA PHE A 66 -2.78 -11.61 4.93
C PHE A 66 -2.75 -11.12 6.38
N HIS A 67 -3.00 -12.00 7.36
CA HIS A 67 -2.95 -11.64 8.79
C HIS A 67 -1.66 -10.92 9.19
N TRP A 68 -0.52 -11.33 8.63
CA TRP A 68 0.78 -10.67 8.88
C TRP A 68 0.82 -9.25 8.32
N VAL A 69 0.37 -9.04 7.09
CA VAL A 69 0.30 -7.71 6.46
C VAL A 69 -0.61 -6.79 7.26
N ARG A 70 -1.78 -7.28 7.68
CA ARG A 70 -2.71 -6.52 8.53
C ARG A 70 -2.09 -6.15 9.87
N SER A 71 -1.44 -7.09 10.55
CA SER A 71 -0.79 -6.84 11.85
C SER A 71 0.39 -5.87 11.71
N SER A 72 1.17 -5.96 10.64
CA SER A 72 2.26 -5.01 10.38
C SER A 72 1.72 -3.61 10.08
N TRP A 73 0.64 -3.48 9.32
CA TRP A 73 -0.03 -2.20 9.11
C TRP A 73 -0.62 -1.63 10.40
N ALA A 74 -1.21 -2.48 11.25
CA ALA A 74 -1.68 -2.07 12.56
C ALA A 74 -0.53 -1.58 13.46
N PHE A 75 0.61 -2.27 13.47
CA PHE A 75 1.80 -1.83 14.19
C PHE A 75 2.31 -0.47 13.69
N HIS A 76 2.44 -0.31 12.37
CA HIS A 76 2.83 0.97 11.77
C HIS A 76 1.89 2.11 12.20
N ASN A 77 0.58 1.87 12.16
CA ASN A 77 -0.44 2.86 12.53
C ASN A 77 -0.47 3.18 14.03
N ILE A 78 -0.38 2.15 14.89
CA ILE A 78 -0.55 2.31 16.35
C ILE A 78 0.76 2.74 17.02
N VAL A 79 1.91 2.36 16.48
CA VAL A 79 3.21 2.58 17.12
C VAL A 79 4.04 3.62 16.37
N ALA A 80 4.25 3.44 15.06
CA ALA A 80 5.18 4.27 14.32
C ALA A 80 4.66 5.71 14.12
N HIS A 81 3.38 5.87 13.81
CA HIS A 81 2.78 7.21 13.67
C HIS A 81 2.80 8.02 14.98
N PRO A 82 2.38 7.49 16.14
CA PRO A 82 2.55 8.22 17.41
C PRO A 82 4.01 8.51 17.73
N LEU A 83 4.92 7.57 17.51
CA LEU A 83 6.34 7.78 17.76
C LEU A 83 6.92 8.90 16.89
N LEU A 84 6.51 8.98 15.61
CA LEU A 84 6.83 10.10 14.73
C LEU A 84 6.38 11.43 15.33
N GLN A 85 5.15 11.49 15.88
CA GLN A 85 4.63 12.71 16.51
C GLN A 85 5.46 13.13 17.73
N TRP A 86 5.82 12.19 18.60
CA TRP A 86 6.68 12.44 19.76
C TRP A 86 8.07 12.93 19.35
N LEU A 87 8.68 12.29 18.35
CA LEU A 87 9.99 12.67 17.85
C LEU A 87 9.97 14.02 17.15
N ALA A 88 8.89 14.35 16.44
CA ALA A 88 8.70 15.66 15.85
C ALA A 88 8.63 16.76 16.93
N TRP A 89 7.90 16.53 18.02
CA TRP A 89 7.87 17.46 19.16
C TRP A 89 9.21 17.63 19.86
N ALA A 90 10.03 16.59 19.89
CA ALA A 90 11.40 16.64 20.41
C ALA A 90 12.41 17.27 19.43
N GLY A 91 11.99 17.71 18.24
CA GLY A 91 12.87 18.26 17.19
C GLY A 91 13.66 17.20 16.41
N LEU A 92 13.35 15.92 16.59
CA LEU A 92 14.01 14.76 15.96
C LEU A 92 13.24 14.22 14.75
N THR A 93 12.60 15.09 13.96
CA THR A 93 11.71 14.71 12.86
C THR A 93 12.35 13.74 11.84
N LYS A 94 13.64 13.92 11.52
CA LYS A 94 14.35 13.03 10.59
C LYS A 94 14.41 11.58 11.09
N LEU A 95 14.65 11.40 12.39
CA LEU A 95 14.66 10.08 13.01
C LEU A 95 13.25 9.49 13.04
N GLY A 96 12.24 10.32 13.34
CA GLY A 96 10.84 9.92 13.29
C GLY A 96 10.43 9.42 11.90
N LEU A 97 10.80 10.15 10.85
CA LEU A 97 10.54 9.74 9.46
C LEU A 97 11.27 8.44 9.11
N ALA A 98 12.53 8.28 9.52
CA ALA A 98 13.27 7.05 9.27
C ALA A 98 12.62 5.82 9.92
N ILE A 99 12.11 5.94 11.16
CA ILE A 99 11.41 4.87 11.86
C ILE A 99 10.03 4.60 11.22
N HIS A 100 9.30 5.66 10.88
CA HIS A 100 8.04 5.55 10.14
C HIS A 100 8.23 4.74 8.85
N ASP A 101 9.17 5.15 8.00
CA ASP A 101 9.40 4.51 6.70
C ASP A 101 9.88 3.05 6.86
N ALA A 102 10.72 2.78 7.87
CA ALA A 102 11.22 1.44 8.16
C ALA A 102 10.13 0.46 8.65
N THR A 103 9.03 0.98 9.18
CA THR A 103 7.91 0.17 9.70
C THR A 103 6.78 -0.01 8.69
N ILE A 104 6.87 0.63 7.52
CA ILE A 104 5.93 0.36 6.41
C ILE A 104 6.02 -1.13 6.06
N PRO A 105 4.91 -1.87 6.04
CA PRO A 105 4.93 -3.29 5.74
C PRO A 105 5.38 -3.52 4.29
N HIS A 106 6.48 -4.24 4.13
CA HIS A 106 6.95 -4.73 2.84
C HIS A 106 6.66 -6.23 2.77
N PRO A 107 5.45 -6.65 2.35
CA PRO A 107 5.14 -8.06 2.20
C PRO A 107 6.17 -8.69 1.25
N ARG A 108 7.01 -9.56 1.81
CA ARG A 108 7.86 -10.45 1.02
C ARG A 108 6.96 -11.58 0.56
N ILE A 109 6.37 -11.43 -0.63
CA ILE A 109 5.75 -12.57 -1.27
C ILE A 109 6.89 -13.51 -1.69
N ARG A 110 6.84 -14.73 -1.18
CA ARG A 110 7.86 -15.77 -1.38
C ARG A 110 7.39 -16.73 -2.45
#